data_AF-A0A3B8TQJ9-F1
#
_entry.id   AF-A0A3B8TQJ9-F1
#
_cell.length_a   1.000
_cell.length_b   1.000
_cell.length_c   1.000
_cell.angle_alpha   90.00
_cell.angle_beta   90.00
_cell.angle_gamma   90.00
#
_symmetry.space_group_name_H-M   'P 1'
#
loop_
_entity.id
_entity.type
_entity.pdbx_description
1 polymer ?
#
loop_
_entity_poly.entity_id
_entity_poly.type
_entity_poly.pdbx_seq_one_letter_code
_entity_poly.pdbx_strand_id
1 'polypeptide(L)'
;MADLSLPQAVTLPDYFTLGQLALPTGASDDNKVPDLLSKALNSTLHKERWKYSKAAPVLEGLVNAMVQPTLVGADQAGVQVSRKPHHKDTFDFDLSQAPEAFARLCYAEEAIFIHIEETPAAPLEIKLSGSTLPVLLSLGENVQATVLEHFTDVEVAQNTLWINLAEGSHLMHSRNSLEEAPLHWQYLAVNIGKNANYLLNNHATGARLRRQDIQIKVSGQGGNAELVSAAMVGAKMALDQQVTLEHLVANGKSKQVVHNIVADGGKCTFNGRIHIHEGANGTDATLANK
;
A
#
# COMPACT_ATOMS: atom_id res chain seq x y z
N MET A 1 -27.92 -1.23 2.29
CA MET A 1 -26.88 -0.67 1.39
C MET A 1 -26.93 -1.50 0.12
N ALA A 2 -26.98 -0.89 -1.06
CA ALA A 2 -26.85 -1.64 -2.31
C ALA A 2 -25.47 -2.31 -2.35
N ASP A 3 -25.36 -3.45 -3.03
CA ASP A 3 -24.07 -4.10 -3.23
C ASP A 3 -23.15 -3.19 -4.06
N LEU A 4 -21.88 -3.13 -3.66
CA LEU A 4 -20.85 -2.42 -4.39
C LEU A 4 -20.46 -3.22 -5.63
N SER A 5 -20.26 -2.52 -6.74
CA SER A 5 -19.77 -3.08 -7.99
C SER A 5 -18.53 -2.35 -8.45
N LEU A 6 -17.67 -3.08 -9.14
CA LEU A 6 -16.57 -2.49 -9.89
C LEU A 6 -17.09 -1.77 -11.15
N PRO A 7 -16.38 -0.75 -11.65
CA PRO A 7 -16.83 0.06 -12.80
C PRO A 7 -16.82 -0.73 -14.13
N GLN A 8 -16.01 -1.79 -14.24
CA GLN A 8 -15.95 -2.66 -15.40
C GLN A 8 -15.51 -4.09 -15.01
N ALA A 9 -15.62 -5.06 -15.93
CA ALA A 9 -15.12 -6.41 -15.68
C ALA A 9 -13.59 -6.41 -15.51
N VAL A 10 -13.08 -7.25 -14.60
CA VAL A 10 -11.64 -7.37 -14.35
C VAL A 10 -11.06 -8.51 -15.17
N THR A 11 -10.00 -8.22 -15.91
CA THR A 11 -9.13 -9.19 -16.58
C THR A 11 -7.77 -9.18 -15.91
N LEU A 12 -7.14 -10.35 -15.75
CA LEU A 12 -5.82 -10.43 -15.16
C LEU A 12 -4.74 -10.04 -16.19
N PRO A 13 -3.78 -9.17 -15.81
CA PRO A 13 -2.59 -8.90 -16.60
C PRO A 13 -1.74 -10.16 -16.89
N ASP A 14 -0.97 -10.12 -17.97
CA ASP A 14 -0.14 -11.24 -18.44
C ASP A 14 0.84 -11.75 -17.40
N TYR A 15 1.37 -10.89 -16.52
CA TYR A 15 2.29 -11.32 -15.47
C TYR A 15 1.64 -12.23 -14.42
N PHE A 16 0.31 -12.26 -14.29
CA PHE A 16 -0.38 -13.29 -13.50
C PHE A 16 -0.63 -14.56 -14.32
N THR A 17 -1.16 -14.42 -15.54
CA THR A 17 -1.56 -15.57 -16.38
C THR A 17 -0.34 -16.39 -16.85
N LEU A 18 0.82 -15.75 -16.99
CA LEU A 18 2.11 -16.38 -17.27
C LEU A 18 2.82 -16.89 -16.00
N GLY A 19 2.20 -16.76 -14.83
CA GLY A 19 2.74 -17.24 -13.54
C GLY A 19 3.97 -16.49 -13.03
N GLN A 20 4.17 -15.24 -13.47
CA GLN A 20 5.30 -14.41 -13.01
C GLN A 20 5.03 -13.78 -11.64
N LEU A 21 3.76 -13.55 -11.30
CA LEU A 21 3.28 -13.23 -9.96
C LEU A 21 2.26 -14.28 -9.51
N ALA A 22 2.22 -14.51 -8.19
CA ALA A 22 1.20 -15.34 -7.58
C ALA A 22 -0.18 -14.68 -7.69
N LEU A 23 -1.21 -15.50 -7.88
CA LEU A 23 -2.60 -15.06 -7.78
C LEU A 23 -2.93 -14.61 -6.35
N PRO A 24 -3.99 -13.80 -6.18
CA PRO A 24 -4.45 -13.41 -4.86
C PRO A 24 -4.74 -14.59 -3.94
N THR A 25 -4.55 -14.39 -2.64
CA THR A 25 -4.75 -15.44 -1.64
C THR A 25 -6.15 -16.07 -1.78
N GLY A 26 -6.21 -17.39 -1.92
CA GLY A 26 -7.46 -18.14 -2.06
C GLY A 26 -7.99 -18.30 -3.49
N ALA A 27 -7.34 -17.70 -4.51
CA ALA A 27 -7.63 -18.00 -5.90
C ALA A 27 -6.93 -19.30 -6.34
N SER A 28 -7.73 -20.29 -6.77
CA SER A 28 -7.19 -21.54 -7.33
C SER A 28 -6.71 -21.40 -8.78
N ASP A 29 -7.33 -20.48 -9.51
CA ASP A 29 -7.10 -20.18 -10.91
C ASP A 29 -7.63 -18.78 -11.26
N ASP A 30 -7.20 -18.26 -12.41
CA ASP A 30 -7.49 -16.93 -12.92
C ASP A 30 -9.00 -16.64 -13.02
N ASN A 31 -9.81 -17.65 -13.38
CA ASN A 31 -11.25 -17.47 -13.60
C ASN A 31 -12.01 -17.23 -12.29
N LYS A 32 -11.42 -17.56 -11.14
CA LYS A 32 -12.04 -17.31 -9.82
C LYS A 32 -11.82 -15.89 -9.31
N VAL A 33 -10.86 -15.16 -9.86
CA VAL A 33 -10.49 -13.84 -9.33
C VAL A 33 -11.64 -12.82 -9.37
N PRO A 34 -12.43 -12.69 -10.46
CA PRO A 34 -13.56 -11.76 -10.48
C PRO A 34 -14.62 -12.04 -9.40
N ASP A 35 -14.94 -13.32 -9.18
CA ASP A 35 -15.89 -13.73 -8.13
C ASP A 35 -15.34 -13.43 -6.73
N LEU A 36 -14.05 -13.67 -6.50
CA LEU A 36 -13.40 -13.37 -5.22
C LEU A 36 -13.36 -11.86 -4.94
N LEU A 37 -13.08 -11.04 -5.95
CA LEU A 37 -13.15 -9.58 -5.84
C LEU A 37 -14.55 -9.11 -5.45
N SER A 38 -15.59 -9.60 -6.14
CA SER A 38 -16.98 -9.24 -5.86
C SER A 38 -17.39 -9.63 -4.43
N LYS A 39 -17.01 -10.84 -3.99
CA LYS A 39 -17.24 -11.29 -2.61
C LYS A 39 -16.50 -10.44 -1.60
N ALA A 40 -15.24 -10.10 -1.86
CA ALA A 40 -14.44 -9.29 -0.97
C ALA A 40 -15.00 -7.87 -0.81
N LEU A 41 -15.38 -7.22 -1.92
CA LEU A 41 -16.01 -5.89 -1.94
C LEU A 41 -17.31 -5.82 -1.15
N ASN A 42 -18.09 -6.90 -1.13
CA ASN A 42 -19.39 -6.93 -0.46
C ASN A 42 -19.37 -7.58 0.93
N SER A 43 -18.17 -7.97 1.39
CA SER A 43 -17.96 -8.60 2.68
C SER A 43 -18.23 -7.64 3.85
N THR A 44 -18.52 -8.20 5.03
CA THR A 44 -18.63 -7.43 6.27
C THR A 44 -17.32 -6.71 6.60
N LEU A 45 -16.17 -7.35 6.36
CA LEU A 45 -14.86 -6.76 6.61
C LEU A 45 -14.63 -5.50 5.77
N HIS A 46 -15.02 -5.53 4.49
CA HIS A 46 -14.96 -4.37 3.62
C HIS A 46 -15.86 -3.24 4.12
N LYS A 47 -17.13 -3.55 4.42
CA LYS A 47 -18.10 -2.58 4.95
C LYS A 47 -17.59 -1.90 6.22
N GLU A 48 -16.93 -2.64 7.10
CA GLU A 48 -16.30 -2.09 8.30
C GLU A 48 -15.11 -1.15 8.01
N ARG A 49 -14.24 -1.50 7.05
CA ARG A 49 -13.12 -0.63 6.65
C ARG A 49 -13.56 0.68 6.01
N TRP A 50 -14.66 0.65 5.26
CA TRP A 50 -15.19 1.81 4.54
C TRP A 50 -16.30 2.54 5.30
N LYS A 51 -16.53 2.24 6.59
CA LYS A 51 -17.63 2.88 7.33
C LYS A 51 -17.50 4.39 7.51
N TYR A 52 -16.28 4.92 7.44
CA TYR A 52 -15.99 6.36 7.66
C TYR A 52 -15.73 7.14 6.36
N SER A 53 -15.60 6.46 5.22
CA SER A 53 -15.35 7.08 3.91
C SER A 53 -16.20 6.40 2.85
N LYS A 54 -16.75 7.16 1.91
CA LYS A 54 -17.56 6.54 0.84
C LYS A 54 -16.64 5.79 -0.13
N ALA A 55 -16.90 4.49 -0.31
CA ALA A 55 -16.17 3.65 -1.26
C ALA A 55 -16.48 3.99 -2.73
N ALA A 56 -17.74 4.33 -3.04
CA ALA A 56 -18.19 4.51 -4.43
C ALA A 56 -17.34 5.49 -5.26
N PRO A 57 -16.97 6.71 -4.78
CA PRO A 57 -16.09 7.60 -5.55
C PRO A 57 -14.70 7.01 -5.81
N VAL A 58 -14.20 6.15 -4.92
CA VAL A 58 -12.92 5.46 -5.14
C VAL A 58 -13.09 4.36 -6.18
N LEU A 59 -14.14 3.54 -6.09
CA LEU A 59 -14.44 2.48 -7.04
C LEU A 59 -14.66 3.02 -8.47
N GLU A 60 -15.41 4.10 -8.61
CA GLU A 60 -15.66 4.77 -9.90
C GLU A 60 -14.35 5.26 -10.54
N GLY A 61 -13.41 5.77 -9.74
CA GLY A 61 -12.14 6.29 -10.21
C GLY A 61 -11.07 5.26 -10.56
N LEU A 62 -11.28 3.96 -10.27
CA LEU A 62 -10.26 2.93 -10.48
C LEU A 62 -9.86 2.75 -11.96
N VAL A 63 -10.74 3.16 -12.89
CA VAL A 63 -10.53 3.09 -14.36
C VAL A 63 -10.04 4.42 -14.96
N ASN A 64 -9.83 5.44 -14.13
CA ASN A 64 -9.28 6.71 -14.61
C ASN A 64 -7.90 6.49 -15.25
N ALA A 65 -7.60 7.29 -16.27
CA ALA A 65 -6.33 7.23 -16.97
C ALA A 65 -5.16 7.31 -15.98
N MET A 66 -4.18 6.43 -16.19
CA MET A 66 -3.00 6.31 -15.35
C MET A 66 -1.78 6.78 -16.13
N VAL A 67 -0.95 7.62 -15.50
CA VAL A 67 0.31 8.06 -16.09
C VAL A 67 1.49 7.30 -15.50
N GLN A 68 2.62 7.27 -16.20
CA GLN A 68 3.84 6.68 -15.65
C GLN A 68 4.36 7.56 -14.49
N PRO A 69 4.71 6.98 -13.33
CA PRO A 69 5.40 7.71 -12.28
C PRO A 69 6.79 8.14 -12.75
N THR A 70 7.23 9.32 -12.31
CA THR A 70 8.61 9.76 -12.55
C THR A 70 9.51 9.22 -11.44
N LEU A 71 10.58 8.53 -11.81
CA LEU A 71 11.54 7.96 -10.87
C LEU A 71 12.84 8.77 -10.89
N VAL A 72 13.32 9.19 -9.72
CA VAL A 72 14.61 9.88 -9.56
C VAL A 72 15.56 8.95 -8.81
N GLY A 73 16.78 8.77 -9.33
CA GLY A 73 17.74 7.81 -8.78
C GLY A 73 17.50 6.36 -9.24
N ALA A 74 16.74 6.16 -10.32
CA ALA A 74 16.51 4.86 -10.93
C ALA A 74 17.69 4.34 -11.79
N ASP A 75 18.67 5.20 -12.07
CA ASP A 75 19.90 4.92 -12.81
C ASP A 75 21.08 4.49 -11.91
N GLN A 76 20.84 4.45 -10.59
CA GLN A 76 21.83 4.02 -9.61
C GLN A 76 22.17 2.53 -9.76
N ALA A 77 23.40 2.16 -9.39
CA ALA A 77 23.83 0.76 -9.35
C ALA A 77 22.88 -0.09 -8.50
N GLY A 78 22.54 -1.28 -8.99
CA GLY A 78 21.64 -2.22 -8.32
C GLY A 78 20.14 -1.89 -8.41
N VAL A 79 19.74 -0.74 -8.94
CA VAL A 79 18.33 -0.40 -9.16
C VAL A 79 17.91 -0.84 -10.56
N GLN A 80 16.89 -1.69 -10.64
CA GLN A 80 16.34 -2.22 -11.89
C GLN A 80 14.88 -1.82 -12.01
N VAL A 81 14.50 -1.21 -13.14
CA VAL A 81 13.13 -0.81 -13.42
C VAL A 81 12.63 -1.53 -14.67
N SER A 82 11.46 -2.16 -14.59
CA SER A 82 10.90 -2.97 -15.67
C SER A 82 9.36 -2.91 -15.72
N ARG A 83 8.80 -3.42 -16.82
CA ARG A 83 7.35 -3.66 -17.00
C ARG A 83 6.94 -5.09 -16.69
N LYS A 84 7.90 -5.92 -16.29
CA LYS A 84 7.72 -7.32 -15.94
C LYS A 84 8.31 -7.57 -14.55
N PRO A 85 7.71 -8.44 -13.73
CA PRO A 85 8.27 -8.81 -12.44
C PRO A 85 9.70 -9.32 -12.56
N HIS A 86 10.54 -8.97 -11.60
CA HIS A 86 11.84 -9.62 -11.45
C HIS A 86 11.63 -11.02 -10.87
N HIS A 87 12.37 -12.02 -11.37
CA HIS A 87 12.11 -13.44 -11.09
C HIS A 87 12.19 -13.86 -9.61
N LYS A 88 12.90 -13.09 -8.77
CA LYS A 88 12.99 -13.34 -7.32
C LYS A 88 11.85 -12.68 -6.53
N ASP A 89 11.07 -11.82 -7.18
CA ASP A 89 10.13 -10.97 -6.49
C ASP A 89 8.86 -11.76 -6.15
N THR A 90 8.40 -11.58 -4.92
CA THR A 90 7.13 -12.12 -4.47
C THR A 90 6.31 -10.97 -3.91
N PHE A 91 5.04 -10.91 -4.31
CA PHE A 91 4.07 -9.95 -3.80
C PHE A 91 2.82 -10.72 -3.39
N ASP A 92 2.25 -10.33 -2.26
CA ASP A 92 1.01 -10.91 -1.76
C ASP A 92 -0.16 -9.96 -2.02
N PHE A 93 -1.25 -10.52 -2.54
CA PHE A 93 -2.47 -9.80 -2.89
C PHE A 93 -3.63 -10.33 -2.06
N ASP A 94 -3.88 -9.67 -0.94
CA ASP A 94 -4.97 -10.04 -0.03
C ASP A 94 -6.24 -9.26 -0.39
N LEU A 95 -7.13 -9.92 -1.16
CA LEU A 95 -8.40 -9.32 -1.58
C LEU A 95 -9.31 -9.01 -0.40
N SER A 96 -9.18 -9.74 0.71
CA SER A 96 -9.99 -9.44 1.90
C SER A 96 -9.67 -8.03 2.41
N GLN A 97 -8.43 -7.57 2.19
CA GLN A 97 -7.78 -6.41 2.75
C GLN A 97 -7.90 -5.17 1.86
N ALA A 98 -7.74 -5.30 0.53
CA ALA A 98 -7.88 -4.19 -0.41
C ALA A 98 -8.27 -4.66 -1.82
N PRO A 99 -9.53 -5.08 -2.03
CA PRO A 99 -9.98 -5.52 -3.35
C PRO A 99 -9.92 -4.39 -4.40
N GLU A 100 -10.03 -3.12 -3.98
CA GLU A 100 -9.91 -1.95 -4.85
C GLU A 100 -8.49 -1.81 -5.43
N ALA A 101 -7.48 -2.06 -4.61
CA ALA A 101 -6.08 -1.95 -5.02
C ALA A 101 -5.72 -3.02 -6.03
N PHE A 102 -6.21 -4.24 -5.81
CA PHE A 102 -6.03 -5.32 -6.77
C PHE A 102 -6.82 -5.07 -8.06
N ALA A 103 -8.08 -4.63 -7.99
CA ALA A 103 -8.85 -4.27 -9.18
C ALA A 103 -8.15 -3.16 -9.99
N ARG A 104 -7.60 -2.15 -9.32
CA ARG A 104 -6.80 -1.09 -9.96
C ARG A 104 -5.53 -1.63 -10.62
N LEU A 105 -4.83 -2.57 -9.98
CA LEU A 105 -3.67 -3.25 -10.58
C LEU A 105 -4.06 -3.95 -11.89
N CYS A 106 -5.22 -4.61 -11.90
CA CYS A 106 -5.72 -5.26 -13.11
C CYS A 106 -6.12 -4.26 -14.20
N TYR A 107 -6.83 -3.18 -13.86
CA TYR A 107 -7.24 -2.17 -14.84
C TYR A 107 -6.09 -1.37 -15.43
N ALA A 108 -4.96 -1.31 -14.74
CA ALA A 108 -3.77 -0.69 -15.27
C ALA A 108 -3.18 -1.47 -16.46
N GLU A 109 -3.44 -2.78 -16.55
CA GLU A 109 -2.86 -3.78 -17.48
C GLU A 109 -1.32 -3.92 -17.40
N GLU A 110 -0.63 -2.84 -17.08
CA GLU A 110 0.80 -2.74 -16.83
C GLU A 110 1.08 -2.18 -15.43
N ALA A 111 2.28 -2.47 -14.92
CA ALA A 111 2.78 -1.92 -13.68
C ALA A 111 4.27 -1.55 -13.82
N ILE A 112 4.76 -0.73 -12.89
CA ILE A 112 6.18 -0.43 -12.75
C ILE A 112 6.76 -1.34 -11.68
N PHE A 113 7.66 -2.23 -12.08
CA PHE A 113 8.41 -3.08 -11.18
C PHE A 113 9.77 -2.43 -10.91
N ILE A 114 10.15 -2.36 -9.64
CA ILE A 114 11.42 -1.83 -9.20
C ILE A 114 12.07 -2.88 -8.31
N HIS A 115 13.24 -3.36 -8.69
CA HIS A 115 14.03 -4.29 -7.88
C HIS A 115 15.35 -3.63 -7.49
N ILE A 116 15.68 -3.64 -6.20
CA ILE A 116 16.92 -3.09 -5.65
C ILE A 116 17.77 -4.24 -5.11
N GLU A 117 18.81 -4.62 -5.85
CA GLU A 117 19.74 -5.72 -5.49
C GLU A 117 20.99 -5.19 -4.75
N GLU A 118 21.31 -3.90 -4.87
CA GLU A 118 22.42 -3.26 -4.16
C GLU A 118 21.96 -1.97 -3.47
N THR A 119 22.61 -1.61 -2.35
CA THR A 119 22.28 -0.40 -1.59
C THR A 119 22.56 0.85 -2.42
N PRO A 120 21.52 1.62 -2.83
CA PRO A 120 21.72 2.83 -3.62
C PRO A 120 22.46 3.91 -2.82
N ALA A 121 23.28 4.72 -3.50
CA ALA A 121 24.06 5.78 -2.86
C ALA A 121 23.19 6.97 -2.40
N ALA A 122 22.03 7.16 -3.03
CA ALA A 122 21.07 8.21 -2.77
C ALA A 122 19.64 7.66 -2.73
N PRO A 123 18.68 8.37 -2.10
CA PRO A 123 17.28 7.96 -2.10
C PRO A 123 16.70 7.76 -3.50
N LEU A 124 15.82 6.78 -3.64
CA LEU A 124 14.94 6.63 -4.80
C LEU A 124 13.68 7.47 -4.57
N GLU A 125 13.41 8.44 -5.44
CA GLU A 125 12.16 9.21 -5.39
C GLU A 125 11.14 8.65 -6.38
N ILE A 126 9.90 8.48 -5.93
CA ILE A 126 8.75 8.10 -6.75
C ILE A 126 7.81 9.31 -6.77
N LYS A 127 7.75 10.00 -7.91
CA LYS A 127 6.89 11.16 -8.13
C LYS A 127 5.61 10.72 -8.82
N LEU A 128 4.50 10.89 -8.11
CA LEU A 128 3.17 10.41 -8.44
C LEU A 128 2.29 11.62 -8.80
N SER A 129 2.22 11.96 -10.10
CA SER A 129 1.35 13.05 -10.58
C SER A 129 -0.03 12.53 -10.90
N GLY A 130 -1.05 13.05 -10.21
CA GLY A 130 -2.43 12.57 -10.32
C GLY A 130 -2.55 11.09 -9.97
N SER A 131 -3.13 10.32 -10.89
CA SER A 131 -3.25 8.86 -10.80
C SER A 131 -2.15 8.21 -11.64
N THR A 132 -1.26 7.44 -11.02
CA THR A 132 -0.21 6.72 -11.77
C THR A 132 -0.50 5.24 -11.93
N LEU A 133 0.32 4.61 -12.78
CA LEU A 133 0.43 3.17 -12.83
C LEU A 133 0.83 2.60 -11.46
N PRO A 134 0.33 1.40 -11.10
CA PRO A 134 0.77 0.65 -9.94
C PRO A 134 2.28 0.49 -9.87
N VAL A 135 2.85 0.64 -8.67
CA VAL A 135 4.28 0.39 -8.43
C VAL A 135 4.45 -0.82 -7.52
N LEU A 136 5.35 -1.72 -7.90
CA LEU A 136 5.74 -2.89 -7.12
C LEU A 136 7.25 -2.83 -6.90
N LEU A 137 7.66 -2.63 -5.66
CA LEU A 137 9.04 -2.44 -5.23
C LEU A 137 9.53 -3.66 -4.44
N SER A 138 10.70 -4.17 -4.75
CA SER A 138 11.35 -5.24 -4.01
C SER A 138 12.78 -4.85 -3.61
N LEU A 139 13.19 -5.23 -2.41
CA LEU A 139 14.59 -5.16 -1.96
C LEU A 139 15.15 -6.58 -1.82
N GLY A 140 16.34 -6.78 -2.38
CA GLY A 140 17.14 -7.99 -2.20
C GLY A 140 17.65 -8.17 -0.77
N GLU A 141 18.27 -9.31 -0.51
CA GLU A 141 18.76 -9.67 0.83
C GLU A 141 19.81 -8.68 1.32
N ASN A 142 19.71 -8.27 2.60
CA ASN A 142 20.63 -7.33 3.26
C ASN A 142 20.77 -5.95 2.59
N VAL A 143 19.92 -5.63 1.61
CA VAL A 143 19.91 -4.32 0.94
C VAL A 143 19.35 -3.26 1.87
N GLN A 144 19.98 -2.08 1.86
CA GLN A 144 19.46 -0.89 2.52
C GLN A 144 19.02 0.13 1.48
N ALA A 145 17.86 0.76 1.66
CA ALA A 145 17.41 1.82 0.76
C ALA A 145 16.59 2.87 1.49
N THR A 146 16.54 4.05 0.88
CA THR A 146 15.58 5.11 1.22
C THR A 146 14.67 5.36 0.03
N VAL A 147 13.36 5.38 0.25
CA VAL A 147 12.35 5.68 -0.77
C VAL A 147 11.52 6.87 -0.35
N LEU A 148 11.32 7.82 -1.26
CA LEU A 148 10.53 9.03 -1.04
C LEU A 148 9.35 9.08 -2.03
N GLU A 149 8.11 8.99 -1.54
CA GLU A 149 6.91 9.24 -2.34
C GLU A 149 6.54 10.72 -2.31
N HIS A 150 6.43 11.33 -3.48
CA HIS A 150 5.95 12.69 -3.69
C HIS A 150 4.68 12.67 -4.52
N PHE A 151 3.63 13.34 -4.05
CA PHE A 151 2.35 13.43 -4.76
C PHE A 151 2.17 14.85 -5.30
N THR A 152 1.89 14.97 -6.59
CA THR A 152 1.65 16.24 -7.29
C THR A 152 0.37 16.16 -8.13
N ASP A 153 -0.19 17.31 -8.52
CA ASP A 153 -1.38 17.40 -9.39
C ASP A 153 -2.56 16.51 -8.93
N VAL A 154 -2.84 16.50 -7.63
CA VAL A 154 -3.75 15.53 -6.99
C VAL A 154 -5.23 15.90 -7.04
N GLU A 155 -5.78 16.29 -8.19
CA GLU A 155 -7.24 16.56 -8.27
C GLU A 155 -8.09 15.32 -7.91
N VAL A 156 -7.91 14.23 -8.66
CA VAL A 156 -8.48 12.91 -8.37
C VAL A 156 -7.36 11.89 -8.51
N ALA A 157 -6.64 11.69 -7.40
CA ALA A 157 -5.45 10.85 -7.36
C ALA A 157 -5.72 9.52 -6.67
N GLN A 158 -5.35 8.44 -7.33
CA GLN A 158 -5.41 7.09 -6.79
C GLN A 158 -4.08 6.40 -7.08
N ASN A 159 -3.34 6.04 -6.03
CA ASN A 159 -1.99 5.54 -6.17
C ASN A 159 -1.79 4.30 -5.29
N THR A 160 -1.17 3.27 -5.87
CA THR A 160 -1.00 1.96 -5.24
C THR A 160 0.48 1.57 -5.27
N LEU A 161 1.02 1.21 -4.10
CA LEU A 161 2.40 0.74 -3.95
C LEU A 161 2.42 -0.57 -3.17
N TRP A 162 3.09 -1.58 -3.72
CA TRP A 162 3.44 -2.82 -3.00
C TRP A 162 4.94 -2.85 -2.77
N ILE A 163 5.35 -3.29 -1.58
CA ILE A 163 6.75 -3.40 -1.18
C ILE A 163 7.00 -4.81 -0.65
N ASN A 164 8.05 -5.47 -1.12
CA ASN A 164 8.55 -6.72 -0.57
C ASN A 164 10.00 -6.57 -0.10
N LEU A 165 10.25 -6.94 1.15
CA LEU A 165 11.56 -6.86 1.78
C LEU A 165 12.11 -8.26 2.02
N ALA A 166 13.20 -8.61 1.34
CA ALA A 166 13.89 -9.88 1.56
C ALA A 166 14.65 -9.93 2.91
N GLU A 167 15.24 -11.08 3.24
CA GLU A 167 15.91 -11.29 4.52
C GLU A 167 16.98 -10.22 4.81
N GLY A 168 16.96 -9.67 6.02
CA GLY A 168 17.94 -8.69 6.48
C GLY A 168 17.91 -7.34 5.78
N SER A 169 16.95 -7.07 4.89
CA SER A 169 16.86 -5.78 4.21
C SER A 169 16.36 -4.66 5.15
N HIS A 170 16.72 -3.41 4.85
CA HIS A 170 16.34 -2.23 5.62
C HIS A 170 15.78 -1.15 4.70
N LEU A 171 14.51 -0.79 4.89
CA LEU A 171 13.88 0.26 4.10
C LEU A 171 13.40 1.40 5.01
N MET A 172 13.91 2.61 4.76
CA MET A 172 13.31 3.85 5.22
C MET A 172 12.41 4.40 4.10
N HIS A 173 11.14 4.58 4.40
CA HIS A 173 10.13 5.01 3.44
C HIS A 173 9.45 6.29 3.95
N SER A 174 9.47 7.35 3.14
CA SER A 174 8.75 8.60 3.44
C SER A 174 7.60 8.80 2.46
N ARG A 175 6.40 9.09 2.97
CA ARG A 175 5.22 9.45 2.17
C ARG A 175 4.71 10.82 2.58
N ASN A 176 4.71 11.77 1.64
CA ASN A 176 4.34 13.15 1.92
C ASN A 176 3.10 13.55 1.13
N SER A 177 1.93 13.46 1.76
CA SER A 177 0.61 13.71 1.15
C SER A 177 0.08 15.07 1.57
N LEU A 178 0.71 16.14 1.08
CA LEU A 178 0.52 17.49 1.64
C LEU A 178 -0.34 18.41 0.78
N GLU A 179 -0.51 18.09 -0.50
CA GLU A 179 -1.34 18.85 -1.43
C GLU A 179 -2.84 18.79 -1.08
N GLU A 180 -3.61 19.80 -1.45
CA GLU A 180 -5.08 19.74 -1.36
C GLU A 180 -5.66 18.91 -2.51
N ALA A 181 -6.73 18.16 -2.25
CA ALA A 181 -7.36 17.30 -3.25
C ALA A 181 -8.89 17.20 -3.05
N PRO A 182 -9.68 17.22 -4.13
CA PRO A 182 -11.06 16.71 -4.12
C PRO A 182 -11.14 15.24 -3.66
N LEU A 183 -10.28 14.38 -4.19
CA LEU A 183 -10.18 12.96 -3.82
C LEU A 183 -8.73 12.49 -3.94
N HIS A 184 -8.20 11.93 -2.86
CA HIS A 184 -6.89 11.28 -2.86
C HIS A 184 -6.96 9.96 -2.10
N TRP A 185 -6.91 8.85 -2.83
CA TRP A 185 -6.82 7.52 -2.25
C TRP A 185 -5.43 6.93 -2.46
N GLN A 186 -4.86 6.40 -1.38
CA GLN A 186 -3.50 5.89 -1.37
C GLN A 186 -3.51 4.51 -0.75
N TYR A 187 -2.94 3.55 -1.46
CA TYR A 187 -2.76 2.20 -0.97
C TYR A 187 -1.27 1.88 -0.82
N LEU A 188 -0.92 1.22 0.27
CA LEU A 188 0.40 0.69 0.53
C LEU A 188 0.30 -0.70 1.14
N ALA A 189 0.94 -1.68 0.52
CA ALA A 189 1.16 -3.00 1.09
C ALA A 189 2.65 -3.23 1.29
N VAL A 190 3.05 -3.76 2.45
CA VAL A 190 4.43 -4.09 2.75
C VAL A 190 4.51 -5.51 3.32
N ASN A 191 5.33 -6.35 2.69
CA ASN A 191 5.67 -7.66 3.20
C ASN A 191 7.12 -7.65 3.74
N ILE A 192 7.31 -8.01 5.01
CA ILE A 192 8.58 -7.92 5.72
C ILE A 192 9.12 -9.31 5.97
N GLY A 193 10.21 -9.64 5.29
CA GLY A 193 10.95 -10.89 5.42
C GLY A 193 11.73 -11.02 6.73
N LYS A 194 12.48 -12.11 6.84
CA LYS A 194 13.18 -12.51 8.06
C LYS A 194 14.23 -11.46 8.44
N ASN A 195 14.25 -11.04 9.70
CA ASN A 195 15.16 -10.00 10.20
C ASN A 195 15.17 -8.68 9.39
N ALA A 196 14.17 -8.45 8.53
CA ALA A 196 14.08 -7.23 7.75
C ALA A 196 13.48 -6.09 8.59
N ASN A 197 13.84 -4.86 8.26
CA ASN A 197 13.43 -3.66 8.98
C ASN A 197 12.74 -2.67 8.04
N TYR A 198 11.54 -2.28 8.40
CA TYR A 198 10.77 -1.27 7.68
C TYR A 198 10.46 -0.09 8.59
N LEU A 199 10.80 1.11 8.15
CA LEU A 199 10.42 2.37 8.79
C LEU A 199 9.61 3.21 7.82
N LEU A 200 8.36 3.50 8.18
CA LEU A 200 7.48 4.42 7.45
C LEU A 200 7.35 5.75 8.18
N ASN A 201 7.73 6.84 7.52
CA ASN A 201 7.40 8.21 7.91
C ASN A 201 6.25 8.70 7.02
N ASN A 202 5.03 8.80 7.57
CA ASN A 202 3.83 9.17 6.83
C ASN A 202 3.29 10.53 7.27
N HIS A 203 3.41 11.53 6.39
CA HIS A 203 2.91 12.88 6.62
C HIS A 203 1.71 13.17 5.73
N ALA A 204 0.65 13.75 6.31
CA ALA A 204 -0.57 14.04 5.57
C ALA A 204 -1.22 15.37 5.99
N THR A 205 -1.84 16.05 5.03
CA THR A 205 -2.84 17.09 5.29
C THR A 205 -4.25 16.54 5.03
N GLY A 206 -5.29 17.27 5.41
CA GLY A 206 -6.66 16.94 5.01
C GLY A 206 -6.92 17.20 3.52
N ALA A 207 -7.90 16.50 2.95
CA ALA A 207 -8.46 16.80 1.63
C ALA A 207 -9.99 16.69 1.68
N ARG A 208 -10.74 16.99 0.61
CA ARG A 208 -12.21 16.81 0.66
C ARG A 208 -12.58 15.34 0.91
N LEU A 209 -11.81 14.42 0.33
CA LEU A 209 -11.72 13.02 0.72
C LEU A 209 -10.26 12.57 0.56
N ARG A 210 -9.51 12.46 1.66
CA ARG A 210 -8.22 11.75 1.66
C ARG A 210 -8.36 10.45 2.44
N ARG A 211 -7.93 9.35 1.83
CA ARG A 211 -7.88 8.05 2.48
C ARG A 211 -6.54 7.35 2.24
N GLN A 212 -5.96 6.84 3.30
CA GLN A 212 -4.73 6.06 3.30
C GLN A 212 -5.01 4.66 3.83
N ASP A 213 -4.91 3.65 2.97
CA ASP A 213 -4.94 2.24 3.35
C ASP A 213 -3.50 1.72 3.40
N ILE A 214 -3.01 1.41 4.60
CA ILE A 214 -1.66 0.92 4.85
C ILE A 214 -1.74 -0.49 5.45
N GLN A 215 -1.11 -1.44 4.80
CA GLN A 215 -1.06 -2.83 5.21
C GLN A 215 0.37 -3.29 5.35
N ILE A 216 0.71 -3.81 6.52
CA ILE A 216 2.05 -4.28 6.83
C ILE A 216 1.93 -5.71 7.34
N LYS A 217 2.67 -6.64 6.71
CA LYS A 217 2.75 -8.04 7.12
C LYS A 217 4.17 -8.34 7.56
N VAL A 218 4.33 -8.76 8.82
CA VAL A 218 5.58 -9.35 9.31
C VAL A 218 5.49 -10.86 9.05
N SER A 219 6.07 -11.29 7.94
CA SER A 219 5.99 -12.67 7.44
C SER A 219 7.27 -13.47 7.66
N GLY A 220 8.39 -12.81 7.94
CA GLY A 220 9.64 -13.45 8.34
C GLY A 220 9.98 -13.25 9.82
N GLN A 221 10.50 -14.30 10.45
CA GLN A 221 10.86 -14.28 11.87
C GLN A 221 11.81 -13.13 12.18
N GLY A 222 11.60 -12.42 13.28
CA GLY A 222 12.45 -11.29 13.68
C GLY A 222 12.27 -10.02 12.84
N GLY A 223 11.32 -10.00 11.89
CA GLY A 223 10.99 -8.80 11.12
C GLY A 223 10.46 -7.68 12.01
N ASN A 224 10.76 -6.44 11.63
CA ASN A 224 10.44 -5.26 12.40
C ASN A 224 9.77 -4.18 11.54
N ALA A 225 8.66 -3.64 12.04
CA ALA A 225 7.90 -2.57 11.41
C ALA A 225 7.76 -1.36 12.34
N GLU A 226 8.26 -0.21 11.93
CA GLU A 226 8.00 1.07 12.60
C GLU A 226 7.19 1.99 11.67
N LEU A 227 6.13 2.58 12.20
CA LEU A 227 5.31 3.58 11.53
C LEU A 227 5.24 4.81 12.41
N VAL A 228 5.71 5.93 11.89
CA VAL A 228 5.53 7.26 12.46
C VAL A 228 4.65 8.05 11.51
N SER A 229 3.49 8.51 11.98
CA SER A 229 2.60 9.34 11.19
C SER A 229 2.27 10.63 11.91
N ALA A 230 2.30 11.73 11.16
CA ALA A 230 1.84 13.04 11.63
C ALA A 230 0.91 13.67 10.59
N ALA A 231 -0.23 14.20 11.04
CA ALA A 231 -1.15 14.92 10.16
C ALA A 231 -1.72 16.20 10.76
N MET A 232 -2.08 17.12 9.87
CA MET A 232 -2.84 18.35 10.20
C MET A 232 -4.09 18.41 9.34
N VAL A 233 -5.27 18.48 9.97
CA VAL A 233 -6.56 18.48 9.27
C VAL A 233 -7.37 19.71 9.70
N GLY A 234 -7.42 20.70 8.81
CA GLY A 234 -8.15 21.95 8.99
C GLY A 234 -9.28 22.14 7.98
N ALA A 235 -9.86 23.34 7.95
CA ALA A 235 -10.70 23.85 6.85
C ALA A 235 -11.84 22.92 6.38
N LYS A 236 -12.50 22.21 7.31
CA LYS A 236 -13.56 21.22 7.02
C LYS A 236 -13.14 20.08 6.09
N MET A 237 -11.84 19.85 5.94
CA MET A 237 -11.27 18.73 5.20
C MET A 237 -11.34 17.44 6.04
N ALA A 238 -11.13 16.31 5.37
CA ALA A 238 -11.14 14.98 5.95
C ALA A 238 -9.84 14.23 5.66
N LEU A 239 -9.41 13.43 6.63
CA LEU A 239 -8.38 12.42 6.49
C LEU A 239 -8.87 11.12 7.13
N ASP A 240 -8.78 10.02 6.39
CA ASP A 240 -9.13 8.68 6.86
C ASP A 240 -7.91 7.75 6.73
N GLN A 241 -7.32 7.37 7.85
CA GLN A 241 -6.15 6.50 7.92
C GLN A 241 -6.56 5.12 8.43
N GLN A 242 -6.36 4.11 7.60
CA GLN A 242 -6.62 2.71 7.92
C GLN A 242 -5.28 1.97 7.89
N VAL A 243 -4.83 1.51 9.06
CA VAL A 243 -3.57 0.81 9.23
C VAL A 243 -3.85 -0.59 9.75
N THR A 244 -3.44 -1.60 8.99
CA THR A 244 -3.50 -3.00 9.39
C THR A 244 -2.09 -3.55 9.49
N LEU A 245 -1.78 -4.18 10.63
CA LEU A 245 -0.52 -4.86 10.86
C LEU A 245 -0.77 -6.33 11.24
N GLU A 246 -0.27 -7.25 10.42
CA GLU A 246 -0.38 -8.69 10.63
C GLU A 246 0.98 -9.28 11.03
N HIS A 247 1.05 -9.92 12.20
CA HIS A 247 2.19 -10.74 12.60
C HIS A 247 1.87 -12.19 12.30
N LEU A 248 2.54 -12.75 11.29
CA LEU A 248 2.28 -14.11 10.78
C LEU A 248 3.22 -15.16 11.38
N VAL A 249 4.33 -14.72 11.97
CA VAL A 249 5.42 -15.59 12.44
C VAL A 249 6.01 -15.09 13.75
N ALA A 250 6.77 -15.95 14.43
CA ALA A 250 7.31 -15.67 15.76
C ALA A 250 8.31 -14.51 15.80
N ASN A 251 8.45 -13.90 16.99
CA ASN A 251 9.42 -12.87 17.33
C ASN A 251 9.36 -11.62 16.44
N GLY A 252 8.21 -11.31 15.85
CA GLY A 252 7.97 -10.08 15.11
C GLY A 252 7.89 -8.86 16.03
N LYS A 253 8.30 -7.69 15.51
CA LYS A 253 8.21 -6.42 16.24
C LYS A 253 7.41 -5.39 15.46
N SER A 254 6.62 -4.60 16.16
CA SER A 254 6.00 -3.44 15.56
C SER A 254 5.79 -2.28 16.53
N LYS A 255 5.98 -1.07 16.03
CA LYS A 255 5.72 0.17 16.77
C LYS A 255 5.04 1.18 15.86
N GLN A 256 3.87 1.64 16.29
CA GLN A 256 3.08 2.61 15.55
C GLN A 256 2.87 3.84 16.43
N VAL A 257 3.26 5.01 15.92
CA VAL A 257 3.04 6.31 16.57
C VAL A 257 2.33 7.21 15.58
N VAL A 258 1.10 7.61 15.92
CA VAL A 258 0.24 8.42 15.06
C VAL A 258 -0.15 9.67 15.84
N HIS A 259 0.18 10.84 15.32
CA HIS A 259 -0.14 12.13 15.92
C HIS A 259 -0.94 12.99 14.95
N ASN A 260 -2.21 13.23 15.25
CA ASN A 260 -3.10 13.95 14.35
C ASN A 260 -3.63 15.24 15.02
N ILE A 261 -3.35 16.39 14.41
CA ILE A 261 -3.87 17.68 14.86
C ILE A 261 -5.08 18.04 14.01
N VAL A 262 -6.22 18.27 14.65
CA VAL A 262 -7.48 18.61 13.97
C VAL A 262 -7.95 19.99 14.43
N ALA A 263 -8.21 20.88 13.47
CA ALA A 263 -8.62 22.26 13.70
C ALA A 263 -9.73 22.67 12.72
N ASP A 264 -10.35 23.83 12.93
CA ASP A 264 -11.22 24.52 11.96
C ASP A 264 -12.30 23.63 11.29
N GLY A 265 -12.91 22.74 12.07
CA GLY A 265 -13.96 21.83 11.62
C GLY A 265 -13.49 20.66 10.76
N GLY A 266 -12.18 20.41 10.69
CA GLY A 266 -11.59 19.23 10.07
C GLY A 266 -12.04 17.92 10.72
N LYS A 267 -11.88 16.80 10.00
CA LYS A 267 -12.24 15.46 10.46
C LYS A 267 -11.10 14.50 10.21
N CYS A 268 -10.61 13.86 11.27
CA CYS A 268 -9.61 12.81 11.14
C CYS A 268 -10.17 11.51 11.71
N THR A 269 -10.10 10.45 10.90
CA THR A 269 -10.37 9.09 11.32
C THR A 269 -9.06 8.33 11.31
N PHE A 270 -8.74 7.67 12.41
CA PHE A 270 -7.66 6.70 12.47
C PHE A 270 -8.22 5.36 12.94
N ASN A 271 -7.94 4.30 12.18
CA ASN A 271 -8.26 2.93 12.53
C ASN A 271 -6.99 2.10 12.41
N GLY A 272 -6.42 1.74 13.55
CA GLY A 272 -5.26 0.86 13.65
C GLY A 272 -5.66 -0.52 14.14
N ARG A 273 -5.28 -1.56 13.40
CA ARG A 273 -5.46 -2.95 13.77
C ARG A 273 -4.12 -3.66 13.85
N ILE A 274 -3.87 -4.36 14.96
CA ILE A 274 -2.77 -5.32 15.08
C ILE A 274 -3.41 -6.70 15.24
N HIS A 275 -3.02 -7.63 14.38
CA HIS A 275 -3.45 -9.01 14.46
C HIS A 275 -2.23 -9.91 14.59
N ILE A 276 -2.18 -10.65 15.71
CA ILE A 276 -1.13 -11.62 16.01
C ILE A 276 -1.72 -12.99 15.71
N HIS A 277 -1.25 -13.63 14.65
CA HIS A 277 -1.76 -14.93 14.22
C HIS A 277 -1.25 -16.05 15.13
N GLU A 278 -1.93 -17.19 15.06
CA GLU A 278 -1.44 -18.42 15.67
C GLU A 278 -0.03 -18.74 15.16
N GLY A 279 0.90 -19.06 16.07
CA GLY A 279 2.31 -19.29 15.75
C GLY A 279 3.21 -18.06 15.83
N ALA A 280 2.65 -16.84 15.91
CA ALA A 280 3.42 -15.59 16.07
C ALA A 280 3.85 -15.31 17.53
N ASN A 281 4.36 -16.35 18.20
CA ASN A 281 4.80 -16.29 19.59
C ASN A 281 5.96 -15.30 19.78
N GLY A 282 5.98 -14.59 20.91
CA GLY A 282 7.04 -13.62 21.21
C GLY A 282 6.92 -12.29 20.44
N THR A 283 5.77 -12.02 19.82
CA THR A 283 5.49 -10.73 19.19
C THR A 283 5.53 -9.60 20.21
N ASP A 284 6.22 -8.51 19.88
CA ASP A 284 6.22 -7.25 20.61
C ASP A 284 5.60 -6.14 19.74
N ALA A 285 4.43 -5.68 20.12
CA ALA A 285 3.63 -4.78 19.29
C ALA A 285 3.03 -3.64 20.11
N THR A 286 3.30 -2.41 19.68
CA THR A 286 2.76 -1.20 20.32
C THR A 286 2.12 -0.26 19.30
N LEU A 287 1.01 0.35 19.70
CA LEU A 287 0.34 1.40 18.95
C LEU A 287 -0.03 2.53 19.90
N ALA A 288 0.41 3.74 19.57
CA ALA A 288 0.01 4.97 20.22
C ALA A 288 -0.61 5.90 19.17
N ASN A 289 -1.84 6.35 19.43
CA ASN A 289 -2.52 7.38 18.65
C ASN A 289 -2.79 8.57 19.57
N LYS A 290 -2.39 9.78 19.18
CA LYS A 290 -2.54 11.02 19.95
C LYS A 290 -3.16 12.13 19.13
#